data_AF-A0AAQ3U687-F1
#
_entry.id   AF-A0AAQ3U687-F1
#
_cell.length_a   1.000
_cell.length_b   1.000
_cell.length_c   1.000
_cell.angle_alpha   90.00
_cell.angle_beta   90.00
_cell.angle_gamma   90.00
#
_symmetry.space_group_name_H-M   'P 1'
#
loop_
_entity.id
_entity.type
_entity.pdbx_description
1 polymer ?
#
loop_
_entity_poly.entity_id
_entity_poly.type
_entity_poly.pdbx_seq_one_letter_code
_entity_poly.pdbx_strand_id
1 'polypeptide(L)'
;MKKNTKSIWLKEVSFLGHILSEKGVAVDPSKVEDLLNWKQPEIVTEIRSFLGLAGYYRRFIKDFSKTAKPIVLLVKLESAV
;
A
#
# COMPACT_ATOMS: atom_id res chain seq x y z
N MET A 1 25.88 -2.75 4.84
CA MET A 1 26.32 -3.36 3.56
C MET A 1 25.27 -3.04 2.49
N LYS A 2 25.45 -1.97 1.70
CA LYS A 2 24.51 -1.60 0.61
C LYS A 2 24.96 -2.32 -0.67
N LYS A 3 24.20 -3.33 -1.12
CA LYS A 3 24.42 -3.93 -2.44
C LYS A 3 23.83 -3.00 -3.50
N ASN A 4 24.64 -2.06 -3.97
CA ASN A 4 24.41 -1.35 -5.21
C ASN A 4 24.93 -2.23 -6.34
N THR A 5 24.09 -3.01 -7.02
CA THR A 5 24.55 -3.74 -8.20
C THR A 5 23.42 -3.88 -9.21
N LYS A 6 23.51 -3.03 -10.23
CA LYS A 6 22.71 -3.00 -11.46
C LYS A 6 22.41 -4.42 -11.98
N SER A 7 21.13 -4.77 -12.00
CA SER A 7 20.59 -5.92 -12.72
C SER A 7 20.17 -5.49 -14.13
N ILE A 8 21.17 -5.27 -14.96
CA ILE A 8 21.01 -5.08 -16.40
C ILE A 8 20.61 -6.47 -16.93
N TRP A 9 19.53 -6.62 -17.71
CA TRP A 9 19.01 -7.90 -18.25
C TRP A 9 18.02 -8.73 -17.41
N LEU A 10 17.41 -8.20 -16.34
CA LEU A 10 16.29 -8.90 -15.70
C LEU A 10 14.97 -8.65 -16.42
N LYS A 11 14.20 -9.73 -16.62
CA LYS A 11 12.82 -9.67 -17.14
C LYS A 11 11.85 -9.01 -16.14
N GLU A 12 12.18 -9.10 -14.85
CA GLU A 12 11.40 -8.54 -13.75
C GLU A 12 12.33 -7.94 -12.68
N VAL A 13 11.99 -6.77 -12.14
CA VAL A 13 12.76 -6.08 -11.10
C VAL A 13 11.83 -5.64 -9.97
N SER A 14 12.15 -6.00 -8.72
CA SER A 14 11.48 -5.44 -7.55
C SER A 14 12.04 -4.05 -7.24
N PHE A 15 11.17 -3.05 -7.24
CA PHE A 15 11.52 -1.65 -7.00
C PHE A 15 10.38 -0.94 -6.26
N LEU A 16 10.70 -0.34 -5.10
CA LEU A 16 9.75 0.39 -4.25
C LEU A 16 8.47 -0.39 -3.93
N GLY A 17 8.57 -1.71 -3.72
CA GLY A 17 7.40 -2.56 -3.42
C GLY A 17 6.50 -2.86 -4.62
N HIS A 18 7.02 -2.65 -5.81
CA HIS A 18 6.41 -3.07 -7.06
C HIS A 18 7.33 -4.01 -7.83
N ILE A 19 6.73 -4.87 -8.64
CA ILE A 19 7.44 -5.68 -9.63
C ILE A 19 7.26 -4.99 -10.98
N LEU A 20 8.36 -4.54 -11.56
CA LEU A 20 8.42 -3.95 -12.90
C LEU A 20 8.79 -5.05 -13.90
N SER A 21 7.95 -5.26 -14.91
CA SER A 21 8.19 -6.22 -15.99
C SER A 21 7.74 -5.67 -17.34
N GLU A 22 8.00 -6.42 -18.42
CA GLU A 22 7.49 -6.09 -19.76
C GLU A 22 5.95 -6.01 -19.82
N LYS A 23 5.25 -6.69 -18.90
CA LYS A 23 3.79 -6.66 -18.80
C LYS A 23 3.26 -5.43 -18.04
N GLY A 24 4.15 -4.65 -17.45
CA GLY A 24 3.83 -3.43 -16.71
C GLY A 24 4.25 -3.48 -15.25
N VAL A 25 3.48 -2.79 -14.40
CA VAL A 25 3.76 -2.65 -12.97
C VAL A 25 2.78 -3.51 -12.19
N ALA A 26 3.28 -4.44 -11.39
CA ALA A 26 2.52 -5.21 -10.43
C ALA A 26 2.91 -4.83 -9.00
N VAL A 27 2.07 -5.15 -8.02
CA VAL A 27 2.46 -5.02 -6.62
C VAL A 27 3.33 -6.21 -6.23
N ASP A 28 4.40 -5.96 -5.49
CA ASP A 28 5.21 -7.02 -4.91
C ASP A 28 4.39 -7.71 -3.79
N PRO A 29 4.01 -9.00 -3.93
CA PRO A 29 3.17 -9.68 -2.95
C PRO A 29 3.76 -9.64 -1.53
N SER A 30 5.09 -9.68 -1.42
CA SER A 30 5.81 -9.61 -0.14
C SER A 30 5.60 -8.28 0.59
N LYS A 31 5.12 -7.24 -0.09
CA LYS A 31 4.84 -5.91 0.48
C LYS A 31 3.36 -5.65 0.74
N VAL A 32 2.47 -6.51 0.26
CA VAL A 32 1.04 -6.48 0.58
C VAL A 32 0.74 -7.36 1.78
N GLU A 33 1.61 -8.34 2.07
CA GLU A 33 1.42 -9.27 3.18
C GLU A 33 1.28 -8.57 4.54
N ASP A 34 2.06 -7.52 4.79
CA ASP A 34 1.93 -6.69 6.00
C ASP A 34 0.54 -6.01 6.09
N LEU A 35 -0.04 -5.66 4.95
CA LEU A 35 -1.35 -5.01 4.85
C LEU A 35 -2.49 -6.01 5.05
N LEU A 36 -2.30 -7.25 4.56
CA LEU A 36 -3.25 -8.36 4.74
C LEU A 36 -3.24 -8.89 6.18
N ASN A 37 -2.08 -8.90 6.81
CA ASN A 37 -1.89 -9.35 8.20
C ASN A 37 -2.05 -8.22 9.22
N TRP A 38 -2.44 -7.03 8.77
CA TRP A 38 -2.60 -5.87 9.64
C TRP A 38 -3.71 -6.14 10.67
N LYS A 39 -3.38 -6.10 11.98
CA LYS A 39 -4.37 -6.23 13.05
C LYS A 39 -5.38 -5.10 12.93
N GLN A 40 -6.67 -5.39 13.07
CA GLN A 40 -7.72 -4.37 13.04
C GLN A 40 -7.34 -3.17 13.92
N PRO A 41 -7.17 -1.97 13.32
CA PRO A 41 -6.76 -0.78 14.05
C PRO A 41 -7.88 -0.33 14.99
N GLU A 42 -7.50 0.12 16.18
CA GLU A 42 -8.46 0.48 17.24
C GLU A 42 -8.51 2.00 17.47
N ILE A 43 -7.46 2.72 17.10
CA ILE A 43 -7.34 4.17 17.30
C ILE A 43 -7.14 4.94 15.98
N VAL A 44 -7.53 6.22 15.96
CA VAL A 44 -7.50 7.02 14.72
C VAL A 44 -6.11 7.17 14.11
N THR A 45 -5.06 7.23 14.92
CA THR A 45 -3.68 7.30 14.41
C THR A 45 -3.29 6.04 13.63
N GLU A 46 -3.71 4.86 14.08
CA GLU A 46 -3.51 3.59 13.37
C GLU A 46 -4.36 3.52 12.10
N ILE A 47 -5.63 3.95 12.17
CA ILE A 47 -6.52 4.00 10.99
C ILE A 47 -5.93 4.92 9.91
N ARG A 48 -5.39 6.09 10.29
CA ARG A 48 -4.71 6.99 9.34
C ARG A 48 -3.46 6.35 8.73
N SER A 49 -2.67 5.65 9.54
CA SER A 49 -1.47 4.95 9.08
C SER A 49 -1.81 3.84 8.08
N PHE A 50 -2.84 3.04 8.39
CA PHE A 50 -3.38 2.02 7.49
C PHE A 50 -3.88 2.63 6.18
N LEU A 51 -4.69 3.70 6.25
CA LEU A 51 -5.21 4.38 5.06
C LEU A 51 -4.09 4.97 4.19
N GLY A 52 -3.00 5.45 4.79
CA GLY A 52 -1.83 5.93 4.06
C GLY A 52 -1.16 4.80 3.26
N LEU A 53 -0.94 3.66 3.89
CA LEU A 53 -0.32 2.50 3.24
C LEU A 53 -1.25 1.87 2.19
N ALA A 54 -2.53 1.67 2.50
CA ALA A 54 -3.51 1.18 1.55
C ALA A 54 -3.69 2.15 0.37
N GLY A 55 -3.57 3.46 0.65
CA GLY A 55 -3.57 4.52 -0.34
C GLY A 55 -2.40 4.45 -1.33
N TYR A 56 -1.22 3.98 -0.89
CA TYR A 56 -0.06 3.75 -1.76
C TYR A 56 -0.37 2.72 -2.85
N TYR A 57 -1.09 1.65 -2.49
CA TYR A 57 -1.49 0.58 -3.42
C TYR A 57 -2.86 0.77 -4.07
N ARG A 58 -3.50 1.95 -3.91
CA ARG A 58 -4.89 2.20 -4.36
C ARG A 58 -5.17 1.88 -5.83
N ARG A 59 -4.17 1.97 -6.72
CA ARG A 59 -4.32 1.69 -8.16
C ARG A 59 -4.60 0.22 -8.45
N PHE A 60 -4.27 -0.65 -7.51
CA PHE A 60 -4.40 -2.10 -7.60
C PHE A 60 -5.59 -2.64 -6.80
N ILE A 61 -6.29 -1.77 -6.08
CA ILE A 61 -7.46 -2.12 -5.26
C ILE A 61 -8.71 -1.63 -5.99
N LYS A 62 -9.54 -2.57 -6.45
CA LYS A 62 -10.80 -2.25 -7.12
C LYS A 62 -11.69 -1.42 -6.19
N ASP A 63 -12.25 -0.33 -6.73
CA ASP A 63 -13.19 0.55 -6.02
C ASP A 63 -12.64 1.12 -4.69
N PHE A 64 -11.31 1.25 -4.54
CA PHE A 64 -10.66 1.70 -3.28
C PHE A 64 -11.33 2.90 -2.63
N SER A 65 -11.64 3.94 -3.41
CA SER A 65 -12.28 5.15 -2.89
C SER A 65 -13.65 4.88 -2.28
N LYS A 66 -14.45 3.95 -2.83
CA LYS A 66 -15.77 3.60 -2.28
C LYS A 66 -15.62 2.90 -0.93
N THR A 67 -14.68 1.95 -0.83
CA THR A 67 -14.43 1.17 0.39
C THR A 67 -13.78 2.02 1.49
N ALA A 68 -12.85 2.90 1.15
CA ALA A 68 -12.14 3.75 2.11
C ALA A 68 -12.98 4.95 2.59
N LYS A 69 -13.97 5.41 1.81
CA LYS A 69 -14.81 6.58 2.12
C LYS A 69 -15.44 6.54 3.52
N PRO A 70 -16.14 5.49 3.97
CA PRO A 70 -16.72 5.47 5.31
C PRO A 70 -15.66 5.64 6.41
N ILE A 71 -14.51 4.99 6.26
CA ILE A 71 -13.39 5.06 7.23
C ILE A 71 -12.80 6.48 7.27
N VAL A 72 -12.58 7.09 6.10
CA VAL A 72 -12.07 8.47 6.01
C VAL A 72 -13.04 9.47 6.64
N LEU A 73 -14.35 9.27 6.49
CA LEU A 73 -15.36 10.13 7.12
C LEU A 73 -15.33 9.99 8.65
N LEU A 74 -15.26 8.77 9.17
CA LEU A 74 -15.13 8.53 10.62
C LEU A 74 -13.92 9.23 11.21
N VAL A 75 -12.75 9.09 10.58
CA VAL A 75 -11.50 9.74 11.02
C VAL A 75 -11.60 11.27 11.01
N LYS A 76 -12.26 11.84 9.99
CA LYS A 76 -12.44 13.30 9.90
C LYS A 76 -13.35 13.84 10.99
N LEU A 77 -14.40 13.11 11.36
CA LEU A 77 -15.33 13.51 12.41
C LEU A 77 -14.64 13.58 13.77
N GLU A 78 -13.80 12.60 14.12
CA GLU A 78 -13.04 12.63 15.39
C GLU A 78 -12.03 13.78 15.45
N SER A 79 -11.53 14.24 14.30
CA SER A 79 -10.57 15.34 14.22
C SER A 79 -11.21 16.73 14.33
N ALA A 80 -12.54 16.80 14.22
CA ALA A 80 -13.33 18.03 14.24
C ALA A 80 -14.01 18.26 15.61
N VAL A 81 -13.76 17.37 16.58
CA VAL A 81 -14.14 17.46 17.99
C VAL A 81 -12.91 17.83 18.80
#